data_AF-A0A3N5FTW3-F1
#
_entry.id   AF-A0A3N5FTW3-F1
#
_cell.length_a   1.000
_cell.length_b   1.000
_cell.length_c   1.000
_cell.angle_alpha   90.00
_cell.angle_beta   90.00
_cell.angle_gamma   90.00
#
_symmetry.space_group_name_H-M   'P 1'
#
loop_
_entity.id
_entity.type
_entity.pdbx_description
1 polymer ?
#
loop_
_entity_poly.entity_id
_entity_poly.type
_entity_poly.pdbx_seq_one_letter_code
_entity_poly.pdbx_strand_id
1 'polypeptide(L)'
;MLAEILHKVAGQFSQEEHDYYPRPSLAGPERCIRQLVYWGIKTAGKSLPGRTLHVFNDGNWHEELTADWIRKTAYTLNSVQMGVDCGTRHNIHLFGKIDGIVTDMLKNDYLLEHKGLNHFTYQRYTNGEIPIDYVTQVCLYLEGLQKVNPDIKEAVLLIKNKNTSQFLEFIIALENGDATIKKRTDSSGETVEMNVVIEHIVDDAFKKFAEVDRYISNNRSETSEMPHRPYEMDSWHCQYCQYQETCWKGYEDEYKALSDDAALDDEVATLCHYYLETNMHLKEMEAEKDSLRNKILAAL
;
A
#
# COMPACT_ATOMS: atom_id res chain seq x y z
N MET A 1 13.72 23.21 19.86
CA MET A 1 12.79 23.70 20.91
C MET A 1 11.37 23.13 20.84
N LEU A 2 10.60 23.19 19.74
CA LEU A 2 9.33 22.41 19.62
C LEU A 2 9.42 21.25 18.62
N ALA A 3 9.98 21.50 17.42
CA ALA A 3 10.15 20.47 16.39
C ALA A 3 10.91 19.23 16.88
N GLU A 4 11.89 19.41 17.78
CA GLU A 4 12.67 18.33 18.40
C GLU A 4 11.87 17.53 19.43
N ILE A 5 10.84 18.13 20.05
CA ILE A 5 10.07 17.53 21.13
C ILE A 5 8.85 16.80 20.56
N LEU A 6 8.16 17.38 19.58
CA LEU A 6 6.91 16.83 19.04
C LEU A 6 7.07 15.40 18.51
N HIS A 7 8.16 15.09 17.81
CA HIS A 7 8.43 13.73 17.34
C HIS A 7 8.85 12.79 18.48
N LYS A 8 9.63 13.26 19.46
CA LYS A 8 10.02 12.45 20.63
C LYS A 8 8.82 12.08 21.48
N VAL A 9 7.94 13.05 21.75
CA VAL A 9 6.70 12.88 22.51
C VAL A 9 5.76 11.94 21.78
N ALA A 10 5.57 12.10 20.47
CA ALA A 10 4.77 11.15 19.70
C ALA A 10 5.29 9.72 19.82
N GLY A 11 6.61 9.51 19.79
CA GLY A 11 7.21 8.18 20.01
C GLY A 11 6.90 7.59 21.39
N GLN A 12 6.80 8.42 22.44
CA GLN A 12 6.40 7.98 23.79
C GLN A 12 4.93 7.56 23.88
N PHE A 13 4.08 8.09 23.00
CA PHE A 13 2.68 7.71 22.85
C PHE A 13 2.46 6.72 21.69
N SER A 14 3.52 6.06 21.21
CA SER A 14 3.34 4.94 20.29
C SER A 14 2.39 3.92 20.95
N GLN A 15 1.28 3.62 20.26
CA GLN A 15 0.31 2.66 20.76
C GLN A 15 0.98 1.30 20.98
N GLU A 16 0.48 0.55 21.96
CA GLU A 16 0.89 -0.83 22.24
C GLU A 16 0.90 -1.64 20.94
N GLU A 17 1.94 -2.46 20.75
CA GLU A 17 2.00 -3.39 19.63
C GLU A 17 0.77 -4.32 19.69
N HIS A 18 -0.20 -4.08 18.82
CA HIS A 18 -1.33 -4.97 18.66
C HIS A 18 -0.88 -6.28 18.02
N ASP A 19 -1.45 -7.40 18.44
CA ASP A 19 -1.23 -8.68 17.78
C ASP A 19 -1.67 -8.60 16.31
N TYR A 20 -0.93 -9.29 15.45
CA TYR A 20 -1.29 -9.39 14.04
C TYR A 20 -2.69 -10.01 13.89
N TYR A 21 -3.48 -9.43 13.00
CA TYR A 21 -4.69 -10.03 12.48
C TYR A 21 -4.91 -9.59 11.02
N PRO A 22 -5.52 -10.45 10.18
CA PRO A 22 -5.80 -10.13 8.80
C PRO A 22 -6.88 -9.04 8.73
N ARG A 23 -6.67 -8.02 7.89
CA ARG A 23 -7.60 -6.89 7.75
C ARG A 23 -7.53 -6.27 6.35
N PRO A 24 -8.62 -5.69 5.83
CA PRO A 24 -8.66 -5.16 4.46
C PRO A 24 -7.54 -4.17 4.11
N SER A 25 -7.10 -3.33 5.05
CA SER A 25 -6.00 -2.37 4.83
C SER A 25 -4.61 -2.99 4.65
N LEU A 26 -4.45 -4.30 4.91
CA LEU A 26 -3.21 -5.06 4.70
C LEU A 26 -3.31 -6.05 3.52
N ALA A 27 -4.46 -6.11 2.86
CA ALA A 27 -4.80 -7.14 1.88
C ALA A 27 -4.08 -6.95 0.53
N GLY A 28 -3.80 -5.70 0.18
CA GLY A 28 -3.24 -5.33 -1.11
C GLY A 28 -1.97 -6.09 -1.51
N PRO A 29 -1.78 -6.42 -2.80
CA PRO A 29 -0.67 -7.25 -3.26
C PRO A 29 0.71 -6.62 -3.03
N GLU A 30 0.80 -5.29 -2.90
CA GLU A 30 2.05 -4.58 -2.60
C GLU A 30 2.41 -4.61 -1.10
N ARG A 31 1.60 -5.24 -0.24
CA ARG A 31 1.99 -5.47 1.17
C ARG A 31 2.86 -6.71 1.29
N CYS A 32 4.10 -6.50 1.76
CA CYS A 32 5.09 -7.54 2.00
C CYS A 32 4.55 -8.65 2.92
N ILE A 33 4.35 -9.86 2.39
CA ILE A 33 3.92 -11.04 3.15
C ILE A 33 4.90 -11.33 4.30
N ARG A 34 6.21 -11.22 4.03
CA ARG A 34 7.24 -11.48 5.05
C ARG A 34 7.14 -10.53 6.25
N GLN A 35 6.75 -9.27 6.03
CA GLN A 35 6.49 -8.31 7.10
C GLN A 35 5.30 -8.76 7.98
N LEU A 36 4.22 -9.25 7.35
CA LEU A 36 3.05 -9.75 8.07
C LEU A 36 3.37 -11.01 8.89
N VAL A 37 4.18 -11.92 8.33
CA VAL A 37 4.65 -13.12 9.05
C VAL A 37 5.49 -12.72 10.26
N TYR A 38 6.46 -11.80 10.12
CA TYR A 38 7.25 -11.31 11.26
C TYR A 38 6.38 -10.74 12.37
N TRP A 39 5.33 -10.00 12.01
CA TRP A 39 4.36 -9.48 12.96
C TRP A 39 3.60 -10.62 13.66
N GLY A 40 3.10 -11.61 12.92
CA GLY A 40 2.34 -12.74 13.47
C GLY A 40 3.14 -13.71 14.35
N ILE A 41 4.46 -13.82 14.14
CA ILE A 41 5.36 -14.59 15.00
C ILE A 41 6.00 -13.75 16.11
N LYS A 42 5.59 -12.48 16.27
CA LYS A 42 6.08 -11.55 17.32
C LYS A 42 7.59 -11.33 17.28
N THR A 43 8.15 -11.23 16.07
CA THR A 43 9.56 -10.82 15.90
C THR A 43 9.73 -9.39 16.39
N ALA A 44 10.81 -9.12 17.13
CA ALA A 44 11.13 -7.77 17.57
C ALA A 44 11.38 -6.86 16.36
N GLY A 45 10.54 -5.84 16.20
CA GLY A 45 10.73 -4.76 15.23
C GLY A 45 11.45 -3.58 15.84
N LYS A 46 12.00 -2.70 15.00
CA LYS A 46 12.38 -1.36 15.45
C LYS A 46 11.14 -0.57 15.82
N SER A 47 11.20 0.19 16.91
CA SER A 47 10.15 1.16 17.23
C SER A 47 9.92 2.12 16.07
N LEU A 48 8.65 2.36 15.74
CA LEU A 48 8.30 3.31 14.70
C LEU A 48 8.86 4.69 15.07
N PRO A 49 9.57 5.38 14.14
CA PRO A 49 10.00 6.74 14.38
C PRO A 49 8.79 7.63 14.73
N GLY A 50 8.91 8.50 15.71
CA GLY A 50 7.79 9.37 16.11
C GLY A 50 7.27 10.28 15.00
N ARG A 51 8.08 10.53 13.96
CA ARG A 51 7.63 11.17 12.71
C ARG A 51 6.57 10.35 11.97
N THR A 52 6.68 9.03 11.95
CA THR A 52 5.73 8.12 11.30
C THR A 52 4.36 8.20 11.96
N LEU A 53 4.30 8.30 13.29
CA LEU A 53 3.04 8.47 14.03
C LEU A 53 2.33 9.77 13.68
N HIS A 54 3.08 10.88 13.54
CA HIS A 54 2.53 12.15 13.05
C HIS A 54 1.97 12.02 11.64
N VAL A 55 2.62 11.29 10.75
CA VAL A 55 2.13 11.08 9.37
C VAL A 55 0.79 10.34 9.35
N PHE A 56 0.60 9.37 10.25
CA PHE A 56 -0.67 8.66 10.41
C PHE A 56 -1.76 9.56 10.99
N ASN A 57 -1.47 10.27 12.08
CA ASN A 57 -2.41 11.22 12.69
C ASN A 57 -2.83 12.32 11.71
N ASP A 58 -1.87 12.85 10.95
CA ASP A 58 -2.11 13.79 9.87
C ASP A 58 -3.06 13.20 8.82
N GLY A 59 -2.91 11.93 8.45
CA GLY A 59 -3.84 11.21 7.58
C GLY A 59 -5.31 11.29 8.05
N ASN A 60 -5.55 11.06 9.33
CA ASN A 60 -6.89 11.12 9.92
C ASN A 60 -7.48 12.53 9.84
N TRP A 61 -6.69 13.58 10.11
CA TRP A 61 -7.14 14.96 9.95
C TRP A 61 -7.48 15.31 8.50
N HIS A 62 -6.74 14.75 7.54
CA HIS A 62 -7.06 14.90 6.12
C HIS A 62 -8.39 14.24 5.77
N GLU A 63 -8.72 13.08 6.35
CA GLU A 63 -10.02 12.40 6.18
C GLU A 63 -11.17 13.23 6.78
N GLU A 64 -11.04 13.68 8.03
CA GLU A 64 -12.05 14.50 8.69
C GLU A 64 -12.35 15.79 7.91
N LEU A 65 -11.31 16.46 7.44
CA LEU A 65 -11.46 17.68 6.64
C LEU A 65 -12.16 17.40 5.30
N THR A 66 -11.82 16.30 4.63
CA THR A 66 -12.49 15.90 3.39
C THR A 66 -13.97 15.59 3.64
N ALA A 67 -14.28 14.87 4.71
CA ALA A 67 -15.65 14.56 5.12
C ALA A 67 -16.47 15.84 5.41
N ASP A 68 -15.89 16.83 6.08
CA ASP A 68 -16.51 18.14 6.29
C ASP A 68 -16.83 18.86 4.96
N TRP A 69 -15.92 18.82 3.98
CA TRP A 69 -16.17 19.39 2.66
C TRP A 69 -17.26 18.63 1.89
N ILE A 70 -17.28 17.30 1.92
CA ILE A 70 -18.34 16.49 1.27
C ILE A 70 -19.71 16.90 1.83
N ARG A 71 -19.85 17.06 3.15
CA ARG A 71 -21.12 17.45 3.80
C ARG A 71 -21.61 18.84 3.40
N LYS A 72 -20.76 19.70 2.85
CA LYS A 72 -21.12 21.03 2.32
C LYS A 72 -21.54 20.99 0.85
N THR A 73 -21.39 19.85 0.19
CA THR A 73 -21.85 19.66 -1.19
C THR A 73 -23.31 19.20 -1.23
N ALA A 74 -23.81 18.85 -2.42
CA ALA A 74 -25.11 18.25 -2.58
C ALA A 74 -25.15 16.75 -2.20
N TYR A 75 -23.99 16.13 -1.98
CA TYR A 75 -23.90 14.73 -1.55
C TYR A 75 -24.23 14.58 -0.06
N THR A 76 -24.79 13.43 0.31
CA THR A 76 -24.96 13.04 1.71
C THR A 76 -23.87 12.05 2.10
N LEU A 77 -23.09 12.37 3.14
CA LEU A 77 -22.14 11.44 3.75
C LEU A 77 -22.76 10.81 4.99
N ASN A 78 -22.91 9.49 4.99
CA ASN A 78 -23.46 8.71 6.10
C ASN A 78 -22.59 7.47 6.41
N SER A 79 -22.97 6.69 7.43
CA SER A 79 -22.32 5.42 7.79
C SER A 79 -20.79 5.51 7.97
N VAL A 80 -20.30 6.67 8.42
CA VAL A 80 -18.88 6.95 8.66
C VAL A 80 -18.34 6.03 9.75
N GLN A 81 -17.18 5.39 9.49
CA GLN A 81 -16.53 4.45 10.40
C GLN A 81 -17.38 3.21 10.75
N MET A 82 -18.37 2.89 9.91
CA MET A 82 -19.20 1.69 10.05
C MET A 82 -18.35 0.42 9.87
N GLY A 83 -18.53 -0.55 10.77
CA GLY A 83 -17.91 -1.86 10.66
C GLY A 83 -18.53 -2.70 9.55
N VAL A 84 -17.70 -3.35 8.74
CA VAL A 84 -18.12 -4.20 7.62
C VAL A 84 -17.49 -5.58 7.75
N ASP A 85 -18.34 -6.60 7.73
CA ASP A 85 -17.93 -8.01 7.62
C ASP A 85 -17.69 -8.36 6.14
N CYS A 86 -16.42 -8.45 5.75
CA CYS A 86 -16.01 -8.80 4.39
C CYS A 86 -16.19 -10.30 4.10
N GLY A 87 -16.50 -11.12 5.10
CA GLY A 87 -16.76 -12.55 4.99
C GLY A 87 -15.60 -13.43 5.42
N THR A 88 -15.76 -14.72 5.15
CA THR A 88 -14.77 -15.76 5.48
C THR A 88 -14.47 -16.61 4.27
N ARG A 89 -13.20 -16.73 3.90
CA ARG A 89 -12.70 -17.65 2.85
C ARG A 89 -11.35 -18.18 3.28
N HIS A 90 -11.00 -19.40 2.86
CA HIS A 90 -9.70 -20.03 3.22
C HIS A 90 -9.41 -20.03 4.73
N ASN A 91 -10.45 -20.17 5.58
CA ASN A 91 -10.41 -20.03 7.04
C ASN A 91 -9.95 -18.67 7.59
N ILE A 92 -9.88 -17.65 6.74
CA ILE A 92 -9.58 -16.27 7.11
C ILE A 92 -10.89 -15.49 7.16
N HIS A 93 -11.16 -14.85 8.29
CA HIS A 93 -12.26 -13.91 8.45
C HIS A 93 -11.74 -12.47 8.37
N LEU A 94 -12.37 -11.65 7.52
CA LEU A 94 -11.99 -10.25 7.34
C LEU A 94 -13.09 -9.30 7.84
N PHE A 95 -12.68 -8.37 8.68
CA PHE A 95 -13.52 -7.29 9.18
C PHE A 95 -12.74 -5.97 9.10
N GLY A 96 -13.42 -4.89 8.75
CA GLY A 96 -12.82 -3.56 8.75
C GLY A 96 -13.84 -2.45 8.93
N LYS A 97 -13.40 -1.21 8.75
CA LYS A 97 -14.24 -0.01 8.85
C LYS A 97 -14.11 0.81 7.59
N ILE A 98 -15.24 1.24 7.06
CA ILE A 98 -15.29 2.12 5.89
C ILE A 98 -15.22 3.58 6.32
N ASP A 99 -14.74 4.44 5.42
CA ASP A 99 -14.69 5.88 5.68
C ASP A 99 -16.09 6.51 5.55
N GLY A 100 -16.96 5.91 4.73
CA GLY A 100 -18.40 6.16 4.77
C GLY A 100 -19.15 5.68 3.54
N ILE A 101 -20.42 6.06 3.44
CA ILE A 101 -21.24 5.93 2.23
C ILE A 101 -21.61 7.33 1.76
N VAL A 102 -21.36 7.60 0.49
CA VAL A 102 -21.74 8.84 -0.19
C VAL A 102 -22.97 8.57 -1.04
N THR A 103 -24.03 9.32 -0.79
CA THR A 103 -25.28 9.25 -1.56
C THR A 103 -25.39 10.48 -2.46
N ASP A 104 -25.62 10.27 -3.76
CA ASP A 104 -25.82 11.34 -4.73
C ASP A 104 -27.25 11.93 -4.71
N MET A 105 -27.48 12.92 -5.58
CA MET A 105 -28.80 13.58 -5.70
C MET A 105 -29.89 12.67 -6.32
N LEU A 106 -29.48 11.60 -7.01
CA LEU A 106 -30.36 10.59 -7.59
C LEU A 106 -30.60 9.42 -6.63
N LYS A 107 -30.09 9.48 -5.40
CA LYS A 107 -30.18 8.45 -4.36
C LYS A 107 -29.40 7.18 -4.67
N ASN A 108 -28.36 7.26 -5.51
CA ASN A 108 -27.39 6.18 -5.64
C ASN A 108 -26.39 6.26 -4.50
N ASP A 109 -26.14 5.11 -3.86
CA ASP A 109 -25.17 4.96 -2.79
C ASP A 109 -23.84 4.42 -3.32
N TYR A 110 -22.75 5.04 -2.89
CA TYR A 110 -21.38 4.67 -3.21
C TYR A 110 -20.60 4.44 -1.92
N LEU A 111 -19.83 3.36 -1.86
CA LEU A 111 -18.80 3.25 -0.81
C LEU A 111 -17.79 4.39 -0.99
N LEU A 112 -17.44 5.09 0.08
CA LEU A 112 -16.33 6.03 0.11
C LEU A 112 -15.15 5.41 0.86
N GLU A 113 -14.00 5.38 0.19
CA GLU A 113 -12.69 5.15 0.81
C GLU A 113 -11.80 6.35 0.50
N HIS A 114 -11.22 6.96 1.52
CA HIS A 114 -10.40 8.16 1.43
C HIS A 114 -8.94 7.88 1.80
N LYS A 115 -8.00 8.36 0.97
CA LYS A 115 -6.56 8.25 1.23
C LYS A 115 -5.86 9.61 1.13
N GLY A 116 -5.24 10.04 2.22
CA GLY A 116 -4.30 11.18 2.20
C GLY A 116 -2.90 10.69 1.83
N LEU A 117 -2.38 11.09 0.67
CA LEU A 117 -1.07 10.65 0.17
C LEU A 117 -0.10 11.82 -0.03
N ASN A 118 1.20 11.51 0.01
CA ASN A 118 2.23 12.48 -0.33
C ASN A 118 2.19 12.81 -1.84
N HIS A 119 2.82 13.94 -2.20
CA HIS A 119 2.84 14.44 -3.56
C HIS A 119 3.37 13.44 -4.61
N PHE A 120 4.43 12.68 -4.30
CA PHE A 120 5.06 11.76 -5.26
C PHE A 120 4.15 10.55 -5.56
N THR A 121 3.56 9.95 -4.54
CA THR A 121 2.59 8.85 -4.73
C THR A 121 1.36 9.34 -5.47
N TYR A 122 0.87 10.54 -5.14
CA TYR A 122 -0.24 11.16 -5.85
C TYR A 122 0.06 11.36 -7.35
N GLN A 123 1.27 11.85 -7.68
CA GLN A 123 1.68 12.04 -9.08
C GLN A 123 1.75 10.72 -9.84
N ARG A 124 2.25 9.64 -9.23
CA ARG A 124 2.26 8.30 -9.86
C ARG A 124 0.86 7.88 -10.31
N TYR A 125 -0.14 8.02 -9.43
CA TYR A 125 -1.53 7.69 -9.75
C TYR A 125 -2.16 8.66 -10.75
N THR A 126 -1.79 9.94 -10.71
CA THR A 126 -2.19 10.94 -11.71
C THR A 126 -1.55 10.68 -13.08
N ASN A 127 -0.43 9.97 -13.13
CA ASN A 127 0.25 9.57 -14.37
C ASN A 127 -0.19 8.19 -14.89
N GLY A 128 -1.22 7.58 -14.28
CA GLY A 128 -1.86 6.37 -14.78
C GLY A 128 -1.55 5.09 -14.00
N GLU A 129 -0.69 5.16 -12.99
CA GLU A 129 -0.48 4.01 -12.11
C GLU A 129 -1.75 3.71 -11.29
N ILE A 130 -2.06 2.43 -11.11
CA ILE A 130 -3.25 1.99 -10.37
C ILE A 130 -2.89 1.75 -8.90
N PRO A 131 -3.62 2.33 -7.94
CA PRO A 131 -3.41 2.11 -6.52
C PRO A 131 -3.95 0.74 -6.06
N ILE A 132 -3.35 -0.35 -6.53
CA ILE A 132 -3.88 -1.71 -6.41
C ILE A 132 -4.16 -2.12 -4.95
N ASP A 133 -3.34 -1.68 -4.01
CA ASP A 133 -3.54 -1.92 -2.58
C ASP A 133 -4.85 -1.33 -2.06
N TYR A 134 -5.17 -0.10 -2.48
CA TYR A 134 -6.39 0.59 -2.08
C TYR A 134 -7.60 0.08 -2.85
N VAL A 135 -7.43 -0.30 -4.13
CA VAL A 135 -8.47 -0.98 -4.89
C VAL A 135 -8.85 -2.30 -4.21
N THR A 136 -7.86 -3.09 -3.78
CA THR A 136 -8.10 -4.36 -3.04
C THR A 136 -8.89 -4.11 -1.76
N GLN A 137 -8.50 -3.11 -0.97
CA GLN A 137 -9.22 -2.74 0.25
C GLN A 137 -10.68 -2.35 -0.05
N VAL A 138 -10.90 -1.52 -1.07
CA VAL A 138 -12.23 -1.10 -1.53
C VAL A 138 -13.10 -2.30 -1.93
N CYS A 139 -12.53 -3.23 -2.71
CA CYS A 139 -13.26 -4.41 -3.17
C CYS A 139 -13.69 -5.33 -2.04
N LEU A 140 -12.85 -5.51 -1.01
CA LEU A 140 -13.24 -6.27 0.20
C LEU A 140 -14.41 -5.61 0.93
N TYR A 141 -14.43 -4.28 1.01
CA TYR A 141 -15.54 -3.55 1.60
C TYR A 141 -16.81 -3.61 0.76
N LEU A 142 -16.71 -3.47 -0.56
CA LEU A 142 -17.85 -3.66 -1.47
C LEU A 142 -18.44 -5.07 -1.32
N GLU A 143 -17.61 -6.11 -1.27
CA GLU A 143 -18.08 -7.48 -1.08
C GLU A 143 -18.87 -7.64 0.22
N GLY A 144 -18.37 -7.06 1.32
CA GLY A 144 -19.07 -7.08 2.60
C GLY A 144 -20.38 -6.28 2.57
N LEU A 145 -20.36 -5.07 1.99
CA LEU A 145 -21.52 -4.20 1.89
C LEU A 145 -22.62 -4.80 1.01
N GLN A 146 -22.28 -5.44 -0.10
CA GLN A 146 -23.24 -6.06 -1.03
C GLN A 146 -24.06 -7.19 -0.39
N LYS A 147 -23.58 -7.80 0.70
CA LYS A 147 -24.35 -8.78 1.48
C LYS A 147 -25.50 -8.15 2.26
N VAL A 148 -25.37 -6.87 2.61
CA VAL A 148 -26.36 -6.11 3.39
C VAL A 148 -27.19 -5.20 2.49
N ASN A 149 -26.56 -4.55 1.52
CA ASN A 149 -27.19 -3.70 0.51
C ASN A 149 -26.63 -4.04 -0.88
N PRO A 150 -27.29 -4.94 -1.64
CA PRO A 150 -26.86 -5.36 -2.97
C PRO A 150 -26.83 -4.23 -4.04
N ASP A 151 -27.46 -3.08 -3.75
CA ASP A 151 -27.50 -1.95 -4.69
C ASP A 151 -26.20 -1.12 -4.66
N ILE A 152 -25.36 -1.27 -3.62
CA ILE A 152 -24.03 -0.64 -3.57
C ILE A 152 -23.06 -1.44 -4.45
N LYS A 153 -23.03 -1.10 -5.73
CA LYS A 153 -22.20 -1.77 -6.75
C LYS A 153 -20.86 -1.08 -7.00
N GLU A 154 -20.76 0.17 -6.59
CA GLU A 154 -19.65 1.04 -6.91
C GLU A 154 -19.10 1.74 -5.68
N ALA A 155 -17.81 2.04 -5.75
CA ALA A 155 -17.08 2.79 -4.75
C ALA A 155 -16.34 3.96 -5.38
N VAL A 156 -16.20 5.00 -4.57
CA VAL A 156 -15.36 6.17 -4.78
C VAL A 156 -14.11 5.98 -3.93
N LEU A 157 -12.97 5.70 -4.58
CA LEU A 157 -11.66 5.83 -3.95
C LEU A 157 -11.18 7.27 -4.15
N LEU A 158 -11.28 8.08 -3.09
CA LEU A 158 -10.93 9.49 -3.10
C LEU A 158 -9.55 9.71 -2.49
N ILE A 159 -8.60 10.11 -3.34
CA ILE A 159 -7.21 10.35 -2.94
C ILE A 159 -6.97 11.85 -2.84
N LYS A 160 -6.52 12.31 -1.68
CA LYS A 160 -6.11 13.71 -1.45
C LYS A 160 -4.58 13.82 -1.41
N ASN A 161 -4.04 14.73 -2.21
CA ASN A 161 -2.66 15.17 -2.08
C ASN A 161 -2.49 16.02 -0.83
N LYS A 162 -1.72 15.52 0.14
CA LYS A 162 -1.46 16.21 1.41
C LYS A 162 -0.74 17.56 1.22
N ASN A 163 0.04 17.69 0.15
CA ASN A 163 0.88 18.86 -0.11
C ASN A 163 0.16 19.98 -0.86
N THR A 164 -0.75 19.64 -1.79
CA THR A 164 -1.37 20.61 -2.71
C THR A 164 -2.88 20.75 -2.53
N SER A 165 -3.49 19.92 -1.68
CA SER A 165 -4.96 19.81 -1.54
C SER A 165 -5.71 19.44 -2.82
N GLN A 166 -5.00 18.92 -3.83
CA GLN A 166 -5.62 18.31 -5.00
C GLN A 166 -6.24 16.95 -4.64
N PHE A 167 -7.31 16.61 -5.33
CA PHE A 167 -8.05 15.36 -5.29
C PHE A 167 -7.94 14.60 -6.61
N LEU A 168 -7.86 13.28 -6.46
CA LEU A 168 -7.95 12.29 -7.52
C LEU A 168 -8.98 11.24 -7.11
N GLU A 169 -9.97 11.01 -7.96
CA GLU A 169 -11.06 10.07 -7.73
C GLU A 169 -10.91 8.88 -8.67
N PHE A 170 -11.14 7.66 -8.16
CA PHE A 170 -11.36 6.47 -8.97
C PHE A 170 -12.76 5.90 -8.68
N ILE A 171 -13.49 5.58 -9.74
CA ILE A 171 -14.75 4.83 -9.64
C ILE A 171 -14.47 3.35 -9.90
N ILE A 172 -14.75 2.54 -8.89
CA ILE A 172 -14.45 1.10 -8.87
C ILE A 172 -15.75 0.34 -8.70
N ALA A 173 -16.05 -0.58 -9.61
CA ALA A 173 -17.14 -1.53 -9.48
C ALA A 173 -16.62 -2.90 -9.07
N LEU A 174 -17.43 -3.65 -8.32
CA LEU A 174 -17.15 -5.04 -7.98
C LEU A 174 -18.27 -5.93 -8.52
N GLU A 175 -17.90 -6.96 -9.27
CA GLU A 175 -18.81 -7.99 -9.75
C GLU A 175 -18.14 -9.37 -9.62
N ASN A 176 -18.81 -10.31 -8.96
CA ASN A 176 -18.33 -11.70 -8.78
C ASN A 176 -16.91 -11.86 -8.20
N GLY A 177 -16.42 -10.86 -7.45
CA GLY A 177 -15.06 -10.86 -6.88
C GLY A 177 -13.99 -10.25 -7.77
N ASP A 178 -14.36 -9.76 -8.95
CA ASP A 178 -13.50 -9.05 -9.90
C ASP A 178 -13.77 -7.53 -9.80
N ALA A 179 -12.70 -6.74 -9.87
CA ALA A 179 -12.80 -5.29 -9.86
C ALA A 179 -12.76 -4.71 -11.28
N THR A 180 -13.62 -3.74 -11.56
CA THR A 180 -13.51 -2.90 -12.75
C THR A 180 -13.26 -1.46 -12.32
N ILE A 181 -12.08 -0.93 -12.65
CA ILE A 181 -11.78 0.50 -12.51
C ILE A 181 -12.35 1.20 -13.74
N LYS A 182 -13.50 1.86 -13.57
CA LYS A 182 -14.26 2.44 -14.67
C LYS A 182 -13.56 3.68 -15.20
N LYS A 183 -13.34 4.65 -14.32
CA LYS A 183 -12.79 5.95 -14.68
C LYS A 183 -12.01 6.56 -13.52
N ARG A 184 -11.22 7.56 -13.88
CA ARG A 184 -10.47 8.39 -12.95
C ARG A 184 -10.70 9.86 -13.26
N THR A 185 -10.97 10.67 -12.24
CA THR A 185 -11.20 12.11 -12.38
C THR A 185 -10.25 12.88 -11.48
N ASP A 186 -9.59 13.90 -12.00
CA ASP A 186 -8.71 14.76 -11.20
C ASP A 186 -9.38 16.10 -10.83
N SER A 187 -8.69 16.92 -10.05
CA SER A 187 -9.21 18.22 -9.59
C SER A 187 -9.39 19.27 -10.69
N SER A 188 -8.81 19.07 -11.87
CA SER A 188 -9.10 19.93 -13.02
C SER A 188 -10.46 19.61 -13.65
N GLY A 189 -11.07 18.50 -13.26
CA GLY A 189 -12.28 17.94 -13.87
C GLY A 189 -11.96 17.03 -15.05
N GLU A 190 -10.69 16.83 -15.40
CA GLU A 190 -10.29 15.89 -16.44
C GLU A 190 -10.65 14.46 -16.01
N THR A 191 -11.40 13.78 -16.87
CA THR A 191 -11.86 12.41 -16.63
C THR A 191 -11.27 11.49 -17.69
N VAL A 192 -10.62 10.43 -17.24
CA VAL A 192 -10.04 9.39 -18.08
C VAL A 192 -10.80 8.09 -17.85
N GLU A 193 -11.44 7.57 -18.90
CA GLU A 193 -12.02 6.23 -18.90
C GLU A 193 -10.89 5.20 -18.91
N MET A 194 -10.92 4.26 -17.97
CA MET A 194 -9.86 3.27 -17.76
C MET A 194 -10.32 1.88 -18.18
N ASN A 195 -11.52 1.46 -17.76
CA ASN A 195 -12.08 0.12 -18.00
C ASN A 195 -11.10 -1.03 -17.73
N VAL A 196 -10.27 -0.87 -16.70
CA VAL A 196 -9.27 -1.88 -16.32
C VAL A 196 -9.93 -2.89 -15.40
N VAL A 197 -9.84 -4.17 -15.76
CA VAL A 197 -10.35 -5.29 -14.97
C VAL A 197 -9.20 -5.93 -14.19
N ILE A 198 -9.43 -6.18 -12.90
CA ILE A 198 -8.53 -6.95 -12.03
C ILE A 198 -9.32 -8.16 -11.57
N GLU A 199 -9.01 -9.30 -12.16
CA GLU A 199 -9.65 -10.58 -11.87
C GLU A 199 -9.27 -11.08 -10.48
N HIS A 200 -10.22 -11.70 -9.79
CA HIS A 200 -10.04 -12.44 -8.55
C HIS A 200 -9.42 -11.66 -7.38
N ILE A 201 -9.47 -10.32 -7.41
CA ILE A 201 -8.83 -9.44 -6.43
C ILE A 201 -9.23 -9.76 -4.99
N VAL A 202 -10.48 -10.15 -4.79
CA VAL A 202 -11.00 -10.55 -3.47
C VAL A 202 -10.40 -11.88 -3.04
N ASP A 203 -10.46 -12.90 -3.89
CA ASP A 203 -9.98 -14.24 -3.53
C ASP A 203 -8.47 -14.25 -3.29
N ASP A 204 -7.72 -13.49 -4.09
CA ASP A 204 -6.27 -13.35 -3.94
C ASP A 204 -5.88 -12.68 -2.61
N ALA A 205 -6.67 -11.70 -2.14
CA ALA A 205 -6.50 -11.13 -0.81
C ALA A 205 -6.67 -12.18 0.31
N PHE A 206 -7.68 -13.06 0.22
CA PHE A 206 -7.86 -14.12 1.20
C PHE A 206 -6.78 -15.21 1.09
N LYS A 207 -6.37 -15.61 -0.12
CA LYS A 207 -5.27 -16.57 -0.34
C LYS A 207 -3.97 -16.06 0.28
N LYS A 208 -3.67 -14.77 0.10
CA LYS A 208 -2.50 -14.13 0.70
C LYS A 208 -2.51 -14.25 2.22
N PHE A 209 -3.64 -13.96 2.88
CA PHE A 209 -3.72 -14.10 4.33
C PHE A 209 -3.65 -15.56 4.80
N ALA A 210 -4.24 -16.49 4.05
CA ALA A 210 -4.10 -17.91 4.32
C ALA A 210 -2.63 -18.38 4.22
N GLU A 211 -1.88 -17.83 3.26
CA GLU A 211 -0.44 -18.07 3.14
C GLU A 211 0.34 -17.50 4.34
N VAL A 212 0.01 -16.28 4.78
CA VAL A 212 0.60 -15.68 6.00
C VAL A 212 0.35 -16.57 7.21
N ASP A 213 -0.89 -17.02 7.43
CA ASP A 213 -1.26 -17.89 8.55
C ASP A 213 -0.56 -19.26 8.49
N ARG A 214 -0.37 -19.80 7.28
CA ARG A 214 0.44 -21.02 7.08
C ARG A 214 1.87 -20.82 7.57
N TYR A 215 2.55 -19.75 7.17
CA TYR A 215 3.92 -19.48 7.62
C TYR A 215 3.98 -19.23 9.13
N ILE A 216 3.04 -18.45 9.68
CA ILE A 216 2.97 -18.22 11.13
C ILE A 216 2.83 -19.54 11.89
N SER A 217 1.98 -20.45 11.39
CA SER A 217 1.76 -21.76 11.99
C SER A 217 3.02 -22.65 11.92
N ASN A 218 3.69 -22.70 10.76
CA ASN A 218 4.92 -23.48 10.56
C ASN A 218 6.05 -23.02 11.50
N ASN A 219 6.22 -21.70 11.67
CA ASN A 219 7.23 -21.14 12.58
C ASN A 219 6.95 -21.46 14.06
N ARG A 220 5.69 -21.75 14.42
CA ARG A 220 5.33 -22.20 15.76
C ARG A 220 5.57 -23.70 15.97
N SER A 221 5.67 -24.48 14.89
CA SER A 221 5.78 -25.94 14.90
C SER A 221 7.17 -26.46 14.52
N GLU A 222 8.23 -25.76 14.93
CA GLU A 222 9.66 -26.14 14.81
C GLU A 222 10.32 -25.95 13.42
N THR A 223 9.57 -25.65 12.35
CA THR A 223 10.14 -25.28 11.05
C THR A 223 10.15 -23.77 10.86
N SER A 224 11.33 -23.15 10.97
CA SER A 224 11.52 -21.71 10.72
C SER A 224 11.49 -21.41 9.21
N GLU A 225 10.33 -21.58 8.58
CA GLU A 225 10.10 -21.30 7.16
C GLU A 225 9.62 -19.86 6.98
N MET A 226 10.27 -19.08 6.13
CA MET A 226 9.85 -17.70 5.85
C MET A 226 9.60 -17.52 4.34
N PRO A 227 8.60 -16.71 3.94
CA PRO A 227 8.37 -16.40 2.54
C PRO A 227 9.57 -15.69 1.92
N HIS A 228 9.73 -15.81 0.60
CA HIS A 228 10.73 -15.07 -0.16
C HIS A 228 10.58 -13.55 0.04
N ARG A 229 11.68 -12.82 -0.14
CA ARG A 229 11.69 -11.35 -0.06
C ARG A 229 11.11 -10.80 -1.38
N PRO A 230 9.94 -10.12 -1.35
CA PRO A 230 9.31 -9.64 -2.59
C PRO A 230 9.93 -8.35 -3.12
N TYR A 231 10.81 -7.70 -2.33
CA TYR A 231 11.44 -6.45 -2.67
C TYR A 231 12.94 -6.48 -2.40
N GLU A 232 13.66 -5.66 -3.15
CA GLU A 232 15.09 -5.39 -2.95
C GLU A 232 15.33 -4.59 -1.67
N MET A 233 16.54 -4.73 -1.11
CA MET A 233 16.90 -4.16 0.19
C MET A 233 16.79 -2.63 0.25
N ASP A 234 17.09 -1.97 -0.87
CA ASP A 234 17.06 -0.52 -1.05
C ASP A 234 15.68 0.01 -1.48
N SER A 235 14.72 -0.87 -1.76
CA SER A 235 13.34 -0.47 -2.06
C SER A 235 12.72 0.32 -0.90
N TRP A 236 11.85 1.27 -1.23
CA TRP A 236 11.13 2.05 -0.21
C TRP A 236 10.31 1.15 0.73
N HIS A 237 9.77 0.02 0.24
CA HIS A 237 9.08 -0.97 1.06
C HIS A 237 9.97 -1.49 2.20
N CYS A 238 11.24 -1.79 1.90
CA CYS A 238 12.20 -2.26 2.89
C CYS A 238 12.73 -1.13 3.79
N GLN A 239 13.00 0.06 3.24
CA GLN A 239 13.51 1.20 4.01
C GLN A 239 12.58 1.64 5.16
N TYR A 240 11.26 1.51 4.98
CA TYR A 240 10.27 1.85 6.00
C TYR A 240 9.79 0.62 6.81
N CYS A 241 10.33 -0.57 6.56
CA CYS A 241 9.93 -1.79 7.25
C CYS A 241 10.63 -1.90 8.62
N GLN A 242 9.85 -2.05 9.69
CA GLN A 242 10.36 -2.22 11.05
C GLN A 242 11.22 -3.48 11.25
N TYR A 243 11.10 -4.46 10.35
CA TYR A 243 11.83 -5.73 10.40
C TYR A 243 12.99 -5.78 9.41
N GLN A 244 13.36 -4.68 8.74
CA GLN A 244 14.40 -4.68 7.71
C GLN A 244 15.70 -5.33 8.19
N GLU A 245 16.24 -4.93 9.34
CA GLU A 245 17.49 -5.48 9.88
C GLU A 245 17.41 -6.98 10.10
N THR A 246 16.33 -7.45 10.75
CA THR A 246 16.11 -8.88 10.98
C THR A 246 15.91 -9.64 9.66
N CYS A 247 15.22 -9.03 8.70
CA CYS A 247 14.93 -9.62 7.40
C CYS A 247 16.17 -9.86 6.54
N TRP A 248 17.14 -8.96 6.61
CA TRP A 248 18.36 -9.01 5.81
C TRP A 248 19.59 -9.51 6.59
N LYS A 249 19.41 -9.90 7.86
CA LYS A 249 20.47 -10.50 8.66
C LYS A 249 20.93 -11.81 8.04
N GLY A 250 22.24 -11.95 7.78
CA GLY A 250 22.82 -13.14 7.16
C GLY A 250 22.56 -13.25 5.65
N TYR A 251 22.04 -12.21 5.00
CA TYR A 251 21.80 -12.21 3.55
C TYR A 251 23.07 -12.47 2.74
N GLU A 252 24.24 -11.99 3.19
CA GLU A 252 25.51 -12.27 2.52
C GLU A 252 25.85 -13.76 2.50
N ASP A 253 25.52 -14.49 3.57
CA ASP A 253 25.77 -15.93 3.68
C ASP A 253 24.75 -16.72 2.87
N GLU A 254 23.47 -16.30 2.87
CA GLU A 254 22.43 -16.84 1.99
C GLU A 254 22.81 -16.65 0.51
N TYR A 255 23.30 -15.46 0.15
CA TYR A 255 23.71 -15.13 -1.21
C TYR A 255 24.92 -15.95 -1.67
N LYS A 256 25.90 -16.15 -0.78
CA LYS A 256 27.06 -17.03 -1.06
C LYS A 256 26.62 -18.49 -1.23
N ALA A 257 25.73 -18.99 -0.38
CA ALA A 257 25.19 -20.35 -0.50
C ALA A 257 24.42 -20.56 -1.82
N LEU A 258 23.73 -19.53 -2.33
CA LEU A 258 23.09 -19.55 -3.64
C LEU A 258 24.08 -19.57 -4.81
N SER A 259 25.29 -19.00 -4.62
CA SER A 259 26.33 -19.00 -5.66
C SER A 259 27.03 -20.34 -5.84
N ASP A 260 26.98 -21.23 -4.84
CA ASP A 260 27.60 -22.56 -4.89
C ASP A 260 26.78 -23.57 -5.73
N ASP A 261 25.48 -23.36 -5.90
CA ASP A 261 24.55 -24.25 -6.63
C ASP A 261 24.28 -23.83 -8.09
N ALA A 262 24.73 -22.63 -8.51
CA ALA A 262 24.44 -22.08 -9.84
C ALA A 262 25.70 -22.05 -10.71
N ALA A 263 25.96 -23.13 -11.46
CA ALA A 263 26.81 -23.05 -12.64
C ALA A 263 26.08 -22.23 -13.70
N LEU A 264 26.41 -20.94 -13.80
CA LEU A 264 25.94 -20.11 -14.90
C LEU A 264 26.54 -20.65 -16.20
N ASP A 265 25.69 -20.80 -17.21
CA ASP A 265 26.16 -21.02 -18.58
C ASP A 265 27.07 -19.86 -19.02
N ASP A 266 28.09 -20.17 -19.83
CA ASP A 266 29.14 -19.21 -20.22
C ASP A 266 28.55 -18.00 -20.97
N GLU A 267 27.46 -18.19 -21.71
CA GLU A 267 26.76 -17.11 -22.41
C GLU A 267 26.05 -16.17 -21.42
N VAL A 268 25.36 -16.74 -20.42
CA VAL A 268 24.68 -15.97 -19.36
C VAL A 268 25.69 -15.23 -18.48
N ALA A 269 26.83 -15.86 -18.14
CA ALA A 269 27.90 -15.20 -17.39
C ALA A 269 28.47 -13.99 -18.15
N THR A 270 28.65 -14.12 -19.47
CA THR A 270 29.09 -13.02 -20.35
C THR A 270 28.08 -11.88 -20.36
N LEU A 271 26.79 -12.19 -20.45
CA LEU A 271 25.71 -11.19 -20.41
C LEU A 271 25.64 -10.48 -19.06
N CYS A 272 25.80 -11.20 -17.94
CA CYS A 272 25.85 -10.61 -16.60
C CYS A 272 27.04 -9.64 -16.46
N HIS A 273 28.22 -10.01 -16.97
CA HIS A 273 29.38 -9.12 -16.99
C HIS A 273 29.10 -7.84 -17.78
N TYR A 274 28.55 -7.97 -18.98
CA TYR A 274 28.21 -6.82 -19.83
C TYR A 274 27.14 -5.92 -19.19
N TYR A 275 26.15 -6.51 -18.52
CA TYR A 275 25.13 -5.79 -17.77
C TYR A 275 25.75 -4.96 -16.63
N LEU A 276 26.66 -5.54 -15.85
CA LEU A 276 27.34 -4.84 -14.75
C LEU A 276 28.20 -3.68 -15.26
N GLU A 277 28.93 -3.89 -16.35
CA GLU A 277 29.75 -2.85 -17.01
C GLU A 277 28.88 -1.69 -17.51
N THR A 278 27.76 -2.02 -18.18
CA THR A 278 26.80 -1.02 -18.66
C THR A 278 26.18 -0.23 -17.49
N ASN A 279 25.85 -0.88 -16.39
CA ASN A 279 25.31 -0.23 -15.18
C ASN A 279 26.34 0.72 -14.53
N MET A 280 27.63 0.37 -14.57
CA MET A 280 28.70 1.26 -14.14
C MET A 280 28.73 2.54 -14.99
N HIS A 281 28.71 2.40 -16.31
CA HIS A 281 28.68 3.55 -17.21
C HIS A 281 27.43 4.41 -17.01
N LEU A 282 26.27 3.81 -16.78
CA LEU A 282 25.03 4.54 -16.50
C LEU A 282 25.17 5.43 -15.26
N LYS A 283 25.71 4.89 -14.16
CA LYS A 283 25.95 5.66 -12.93
C LYS A 283 26.95 6.80 -13.13
N GLU A 284 28.02 6.58 -13.89
CA GLU A 284 28.99 7.63 -14.23
C GLU A 284 28.34 8.76 -15.04
N MET A 285 27.52 8.41 -16.05
CA MET A 285 26.80 9.38 -16.85
C MET A 285 25.74 10.14 -16.06
N GLU A 286 25.05 9.50 -15.11
CA GLU A 286 24.11 10.17 -14.21
C GLU A 286 24.83 11.17 -13.29
N ALA A 287 25.98 10.80 -12.73
CA ALA A 287 26.79 11.70 -11.92
C ALA A 287 27.31 12.89 -12.74
N GLU A 288 27.72 12.68 -13.99
CA GLU A 288 28.13 13.74 -14.89
C GLU A 288 26.96 14.68 -15.23
N LYS A 289 25.79 14.12 -15.54
CA LYS A 289 24.55 14.88 -15.77
C LYS A 289 24.20 15.77 -14.57
N ASP A 290 24.28 15.25 -13.36
CA ASP A 290 24.01 16.04 -12.14
C ASP A 290 25.05 17.14 -11.93
N SER A 291 26.33 16.86 -12.20
CA SER A 291 27.41 17.85 -12.19
C SER A 291 27.16 18.98 -13.20
N LEU A 292 26.77 18.64 -14.43
CA LEU A 292 26.44 19.61 -15.48
C LEU A 292 25.21 20.44 -15.11
N ARG A 293 24.15 19.81 -14.57
CA ARG A 293 22.96 20.52 -14.08
C ARG A 293 23.33 21.56 -13.02
N ASN A 294 24.18 21.20 -12.06
CA ASN A 294 24.64 22.13 -11.01
C ASN A 294 25.47 23.28 -11.59
N LYS A 295 26.32 23.03 -12.59
CA LYS A 295 27.06 24.09 -13.29
C LYS A 295 26.13 25.04 -14.05
N ILE A 296 25.10 24.53 -14.71
CA ILE A 296 24.09 25.34 -15.40
C ILE A 296 23.33 26.21 -14.38
N LEU A 297 22.88 25.63 -13.27
CA LEU A 297 22.18 26.36 -12.21
C LEU A 297 23.05 27.44 -11.55
N ALA A 298 24.37 27.23 -11.45
CA ALA A 298 25.28 28.23 -10.93
C ALA A 298 25.60 29.36 -11.92
N ALA A 299 25.33 29.15 -13.21
CA ALA A 299 25.56 30.12 -14.28
C ALA A 299 24.30 30.94 -14.65
N LEU A 300 23.13 30.55 -14.12
CA LEU A 300 21.85 31.28 -14.22
C LEU A 300 21.64 32.14 -12.97
#